data_AF-A0A7S2YTA5-F1
#
_entry.id   AF-A0A7S2YTA5-F1
#
_cell.length_a   1.000
_cell.length_b   1.000
_cell.length_c   1.000
_cell.angle_alpha   90.00
_cell.angle_beta   90.00
_cell.angle_gamma   90.00
#
_symmetry.space_group_name_H-M   'P 1'
#
loop_
_entity.id
_entity.type
_entity.pdbx_description
1 polymer ?
#
loop_
_entity_poly.entity_id
_entity_poly.type
_entity_poly.pdbx_seq_one_letter_code
_entity_poly.pdbx_strand_id
1 'polypeptide(L)'
;AAPTNNDNRASSCRRRRRSSDPNTCFYGNMSRAMLERTIPGLFRVEVALPGWKRSDYGHYQDNLYSQIPIDLQWETTRSHSNVTLDAASCCHVSNETQNDHIPHTPPATDLYFWETSINALGIRRMPDLSSSSTVASRDPATNTPSLGWVLMQVGGLDEMGFNSDAIHDYWVGSDGYFGLNARRPETLKGRYSNNQGGWMATKRQLVEWHTKQCQRGFLPPYPYDNIDKGGIKQMPRPPSNRSPMHGGFQYDGLGFESVEYWSGGQQLFGPIGCNLKRIIPLDPHQFARHLLYHSSNNKQRHGTVQHRFCSHNIQEFWGQLNTVRRNAEKVIQNNEKG
;
A
#
# COMPACT_ATOMS: atom_id res chain seq x y z
N ALA A 1 -22.98 -26.72 -28.50
CA ALA A 1 -22.10 -25.57 -28.81
C ALA A 1 -20.88 -25.65 -27.92
N ALA A 2 -19.68 -25.83 -28.50
CA ALA A 2 -18.44 -25.91 -27.75
C ALA A 2 -18.08 -24.52 -27.18
N PRO A 3 -17.60 -24.42 -25.93
CA PRO A 3 -17.13 -23.15 -25.40
C PRO A 3 -15.86 -22.74 -26.16
N THR A 4 -15.91 -21.61 -26.86
CA THR A 4 -14.78 -21.05 -27.57
C THR A 4 -13.74 -20.55 -26.56
N ASN A 5 -12.59 -21.22 -26.52
CA ASN A 5 -11.37 -20.85 -25.78
C ASN A 5 -10.84 -19.48 -26.24
N ASN A 6 -11.36 -18.38 -25.66
CA ASN A 6 -10.84 -17.03 -25.87
C ASN A 6 -9.89 -16.55 -24.75
N ASP A 7 -9.40 -17.47 -23.90
CA ASP A 7 -8.46 -17.19 -22.80
C ASP A 7 -7.00 -16.88 -23.25
N ASN A 8 -6.74 -16.79 -24.56
CA ASN A 8 -5.38 -16.65 -25.07
C ASN A 8 -4.70 -15.29 -24.79
N ARG A 9 -5.44 -14.23 -24.43
CA ARG A 9 -4.82 -12.92 -24.08
C ARG A 9 -4.28 -12.83 -22.65
N ALA A 10 -4.83 -13.60 -21.70
CA ALA A 10 -4.27 -13.69 -20.35
C ALA A 10 -2.88 -14.36 -20.30
N SER A 11 -2.43 -14.95 -21.42
CA SER A 11 -1.16 -15.66 -21.54
C SER A 11 0.04 -14.79 -21.88
N SER A 12 -0.12 -13.49 -22.20
CA SER A 12 0.98 -12.61 -22.65
C SER A 12 2.14 -12.52 -21.65
N CYS A 13 1.88 -12.16 -20.39
CA CYS A 13 2.92 -12.13 -19.35
C CYS A 13 3.43 -13.53 -18.98
N ARG A 14 2.58 -14.57 -19.02
CA ARG A 14 2.98 -15.94 -18.70
C ARG A 14 3.89 -16.58 -19.75
N ARG A 15 3.67 -16.31 -21.05
CA ARG A 15 4.45 -16.86 -22.16
C ARG A 15 5.77 -16.12 -22.38
N ARG A 16 5.86 -14.86 -21.94
CA ARG A 16 7.10 -14.06 -21.96
C ARG A 16 8.00 -14.30 -20.73
N ARG A 17 8.07 -15.53 -20.19
CA ARG A 17 9.05 -15.91 -19.16
C ARG A 17 10.52 -15.70 -19.57
N ARG A 18 10.79 -15.38 -20.83
CA ARG A 18 12.11 -14.99 -21.35
C ARG A 18 12.29 -13.50 -21.67
N SER A 19 11.24 -12.66 -21.68
CA SER A 19 11.48 -11.22 -21.77
C SER A 19 11.79 -10.72 -20.36
N SER A 20 13.06 -10.41 -20.12
CA SER A 20 13.63 -9.94 -18.85
C SER A 20 13.12 -8.56 -18.39
N ASP A 21 12.06 -8.03 -18.99
CA ASP A 21 11.59 -6.68 -18.69
C ASP A 21 10.41 -6.70 -17.69
N PRO A 22 10.68 -6.55 -16.38
CA PRO A 22 9.63 -6.42 -15.37
C PRO A 22 8.69 -5.23 -15.62
N ASN A 23 9.06 -4.28 -16.49
CA ASN A 23 8.22 -3.14 -16.85
C ASN A 23 7.07 -3.51 -17.80
N THR A 24 6.84 -4.78 -18.14
CA THR A 24 5.73 -5.15 -19.05
C THR A 24 4.51 -5.74 -18.34
N CYS A 25 4.61 -6.10 -17.05
CA CYS A 25 3.55 -6.84 -16.35
C CYS A 25 2.80 -6.04 -15.27
N PHE A 26 2.94 -4.72 -15.23
CA PHE A 26 2.26 -3.84 -14.27
C PHE A 26 0.81 -3.47 -14.65
N TYR A 27 0.27 -4.03 -15.73
CA TYR A 27 -1.09 -3.82 -16.20
C TYR A 27 -1.69 -5.12 -16.75
N GLY A 28 -3.01 -5.12 -16.98
CA GLY A 28 -3.73 -6.25 -17.55
C GLY A 28 -4.24 -7.27 -16.53
N ASN A 29 -4.67 -8.42 -17.04
CA ASN A 29 -5.35 -9.45 -16.25
C ASN A 29 -4.47 -9.98 -15.13
N MET A 30 -5.09 -10.20 -13.97
CA MET A 30 -4.46 -10.81 -12.81
C MET A 30 -4.96 -12.25 -12.66
N SER A 31 -4.08 -13.15 -12.23
CA SER A 31 -4.53 -14.48 -11.84
C SER A 31 -5.39 -14.37 -10.56
N ARG A 32 -6.23 -15.38 -10.32
CA ARG A 32 -6.96 -15.50 -9.05
C ARG A 32 -6.01 -15.43 -7.85
N ALA A 33 -4.88 -16.12 -7.91
CA ALA A 33 -3.88 -16.13 -6.83
C ALA A 33 -3.26 -14.74 -6.59
N MET A 34 -3.04 -13.95 -7.64
CA MET A 34 -2.61 -12.55 -7.51
C MET A 34 -3.69 -11.71 -6.81
N LEU A 35 -4.96 -11.84 -7.21
CA LEU A 35 -6.06 -11.07 -6.60
C LEU A 35 -6.30 -11.46 -5.13
N GLU A 36 -6.22 -12.74 -4.79
CA GLU A 36 -6.33 -13.23 -3.39
C GLU A 36 -5.22 -12.68 -2.48
N ARG A 37 -4.14 -12.14 -3.05
CA ARG A 37 -3.04 -11.50 -2.34
C ARG A 37 -3.11 -9.98 -2.34
N THR A 38 -4.19 -9.39 -2.85
CA THR A 38 -4.45 -7.96 -2.74
C THR A 38 -5.44 -7.66 -1.63
N ILE A 39 -5.17 -6.61 -0.85
CA ILE A 39 -6.05 -6.15 0.22
C ILE A 39 -6.14 -4.61 0.17
N PRO A 40 -7.22 -3.98 0.65
CA PRO A 40 -7.25 -2.53 0.80
C PRO A 40 -6.15 -2.06 1.74
N GLY A 41 -5.36 -1.07 1.30
CA GLY A 41 -4.36 -0.39 2.13
C GLY A 41 -4.93 0.84 2.82
N LEU A 42 -4.30 1.29 3.89
CA LEU A 42 -4.57 2.58 4.51
C LEU A 42 -3.25 3.34 4.66
N PHE A 43 -3.32 4.67 4.58
CA PHE A 43 -2.24 5.53 5.03
C PHE A 43 -2.63 6.26 6.30
N ARG A 44 -1.66 6.33 7.22
CA ARG A 44 -1.79 7.19 8.39
C ARG A 44 -1.44 8.62 8.01
N VAL A 45 -2.28 9.57 8.41
CA VAL A 45 -2.09 10.98 8.14
C VAL A 45 -2.20 11.78 9.42
N GLU A 46 -1.42 12.86 9.54
CA GLU A 46 -1.55 13.80 10.65
C GLU A 46 -1.73 15.21 10.11
N VAL A 47 -2.29 16.06 10.95
CA VAL A 47 -2.48 17.48 10.65
C VAL A 47 -1.29 18.26 11.17
N ALA A 48 -0.72 19.14 10.35
CA ALA A 48 0.30 20.08 10.77
C ALA A 48 -0.22 20.99 11.89
N LEU A 49 0.47 21.02 13.02
CA LEU A 49 0.14 21.92 14.13
C LEU A 49 0.43 23.38 13.77
N PRO A 50 -0.29 24.36 14.37
CA PRO A 50 0.02 25.77 14.19
C PRO A 50 1.49 26.09 14.46
N GLY A 51 2.12 26.82 13.54
CA GLY A 51 3.55 27.17 13.63
C GLY A 51 4.51 26.10 13.10
N TRP A 52 4.03 24.89 12.78
CA TRP A 52 4.83 23.89 12.08
C TRP A 52 5.13 24.38 10.66
N LYS A 53 6.41 24.38 10.27
CA LYS A 53 6.83 24.70 8.90
C LYS A 53 7.63 23.55 8.32
N ARG A 54 7.29 23.18 7.09
CA ARG A 54 8.06 22.21 6.31
C ARG A 54 9.53 22.63 6.11
N SER A 55 9.79 23.94 6.02
CA SER A 55 11.15 24.49 5.84
C SER A 55 12.07 24.23 7.03
N ASP A 56 11.52 23.98 8.21
CA ASP A 56 12.32 23.73 9.43
C ASP A 56 13.08 22.39 9.32
N TYR A 57 12.76 21.59 8.31
CA TYR A 57 13.41 20.33 7.98
C TYR A 57 14.41 20.55 6.84
N GLY A 58 15.61 21.03 7.19
CA GLY A 58 16.70 21.37 6.28
C GLY A 58 17.20 20.24 5.34
N HIS A 59 16.65 19.02 5.45
CA HIS A 59 16.97 17.89 4.57
C HIS A 59 15.92 17.60 3.49
N TYR A 60 14.89 18.45 3.35
CA TYR A 60 13.89 18.25 2.31
C TYR A 60 14.46 18.45 0.90
N GLN A 61 15.42 19.37 0.72
CA GLN A 61 16.00 19.65 -0.61
C GLN A 61 16.94 18.55 -1.11
N ASP A 62 17.60 17.81 -0.21
CA ASP A 62 18.47 16.68 -0.57
C ASP A 62 17.72 15.35 -0.67
N ASN A 63 16.40 15.36 -0.47
CA ASN A 63 15.63 14.14 -0.57
C ASN A 63 15.44 13.78 -2.05
N LEU A 64 15.64 12.51 -2.39
CA LEU A 64 15.40 11.99 -3.74
C LEU A 64 13.95 12.21 -4.21
N TYR A 65 13.04 12.61 -3.31
CA TYR A 65 11.59 12.65 -3.51
C TYR A 65 11.09 13.93 -4.20
N SER A 66 11.79 15.06 -4.02
CA SER A 66 11.49 16.33 -4.70
C SER A 66 11.71 16.27 -6.23
N GLN A 67 12.32 15.20 -6.72
CA GLN A 67 12.68 15.02 -8.13
C GLN A 67 11.49 14.66 -9.03
N ILE A 68 10.38 14.16 -8.45
CA ILE A 68 9.17 13.83 -9.21
C ILE A 68 8.29 15.09 -9.30
N PRO A 69 8.00 15.62 -10.51
CA PRO A 69 7.10 16.75 -10.69
C PRO A 69 5.71 16.47 -10.11
N ILE A 70 5.08 17.49 -9.55
CA ILE A 70 3.72 17.41 -9.03
C ILE A 70 2.74 17.71 -10.17
N ASP A 71 1.84 16.77 -10.46
CA ASP A 71 0.80 16.95 -11.46
C ASP A 71 -0.60 16.82 -10.83
N LEU A 72 -1.26 17.97 -10.61
CA LEU A 72 -2.60 18.04 -10.05
C LEU A 72 -3.72 18.00 -11.10
N GLN A 73 -3.38 17.87 -12.38
CA GLN A 73 -4.35 17.82 -13.46
C GLN A 73 -4.78 16.37 -13.72
N TRP A 74 -6.01 16.05 -13.32
CA TRP A 74 -6.59 14.72 -13.52
C TRP A 74 -7.62 14.74 -14.64
N GLU A 75 -7.52 13.77 -15.55
CA GLU A 75 -8.40 13.62 -16.70
C GLU A 75 -9.79 13.08 -16.33
N THR A 76 -10.10 12.98 -15.03
CA THR A 76 -11.33 12.39 -14.50
C THR A 76 -12.56 13.26 -14.75
N THR A 77 -12.38 14.52 -15.16
CA THR A 77 -13.47 15.40 -15.56
C THR A 77 -13.17 15.98 -16.93
N ARG A 78 -14.19 16.29 -17.73
CA ARG A 78 -14.05 16.93 -19.06
C ARG A 78 -13.34 18.31 -19.02
N SER A 79 -12.93 18.74 -17.83
CA SER A 79 -12.22 19.96 -17.49
C SER A 79 -10.83 19.57 -16.98
N HIS A 80 -9.77 20.11 -17.58
CA HIS A 80 -8.39 20.00 -17.10
C HIS A 80 -8.18 20.87 -15.85
N SER A 81 -9.01 20.70 -14.83
CA SER A 81 -8.93 21.44 -13.58
C SER A 81 -8.00 20.77 -12.59
N ASN A 82 -7.31 21.59 -11.79
CA ASN A 82 -6.58 21.12 -10.64
C ASN A 82 -7.57 20.48 -9.65
N VAL A 83 -7.35 19.21 -9.33
CA VAL A 83 -8.20 18.48 -8.38
C VAL A 83 -7.58 18.57 -6.98
N THR A 84 -8.39 18.90 -5.98
CA THR A 84 -8.01 18.88 -4.57
C THR A 84 -8.61 17.66 -3.90
N LEU A 85 -7.82 16.97 -3.08
CA LEU A 85 -8.31 15.86 -2.27
C LEU A 85 -9.29 16.35 -1.21
N ASP A 86 -10.39 15.61 -1.07
CA ASP A 86 -11.40 15.89 -0.07
C ASP A 86 -11.00 15.29 1.29
N ALA A 87 -10.39 16.12 2.15
CA ALA A 87 -10.01 15.73 3.50
C ALA A 87 -11.21 15.37 4.40
N ALA A 88 -12.44 15.72 4.00
CA ALA A 88 -13.64 15.39 4.74
C ALA A 88 -13.88 13.90 4.90
N SER A 89 -13.38 13.12 3.94
CA SER A 89 -13.55 11.67 3.93
C SER A 89 -12.74 10.95 5.02
N CYS A 90 -11.65 11.54 5.53
CA CYS A 90 -10.74 10.87 6.46
C CYS A 90 -10.63 11.51 7.84
N CYS A 91 -10.72 12.83 7.86
CA CYS A 91 -10.00 13.61 8.87
C CYS A 91 -10.92 14.56 9.64
N HIS A 92 -12.22 14.33 9.54
CA HIS A 92 -13.21 14.99 10.37
C HIS A 92 -13.24 14.38 11.75
N VAL A 93 -13.17 15.24 12.75
CA VAL A 93 -13.37 14.86 14.15
C VAL A 93 -14.69 15.40 14.64
N SER A 94 -15.32 14.68 15.57
CA SER A 94 -16.53 15.16 16.21
C SER A 94 -16.25 16.38 17.08
N ASN A 95 -17.27 17.18 17.38
CA ASN A 95 -17.14 18.35 18.26
C ASN A 95 -16.58 17.97 19.64
N GLU A 96 -16.84 16.75 20.12
CA GLU A 96 -16.35 16.24 21.40
C GLU A 96 -14.85 15.93 21.39
N THR A 97 -14.29 15.60 20.22
CA THR A 97 -12.87 15.25 20.06
C THR A 97 -12.02 16.46 19.65
N GLN A 98 -12.67 17.52 19.15
CA GLN A 98 -12.02 18.74 18.70
C GLN A 98 -11.26 19.44 19.85
N ASN A 99 -10.09 19.98 19.52
CA ASN A 99 -9.37 20.93 20.37
C ASN A 99 -8.42 21.79 19.51
N ASP A 100 -7.67 22.69 20.13
CA ASP A 100 -6.72 23.61 19.46
C ASP A 100 -5.64 22.89 18.63
N HIS A 101 -5.44 21.59 18.82
CA HIS A 101 -4.48 20.76 18.11
C HIS A 101 -5.12 19.74 17.14
N ILE A 102 -6.45 19.70 17.08
CA ILE A 102 -7.23 18.76 16.29
C ILE A 102 -8.38 19.54 15.65
N PRO A 103 -8.17 20.17 14.47
CA PRO A 103 -9.20 20.96 13.82
C PRO A 103 -10.36 20.07 13.34
N HIS A 104 -11.58 20.62 13.33
CA HIS A 104 -12.78 19.90 12.91
C HIS A 104 -12.70 19.39 11.47
N THR A 105 -12.18 20.22 10.55
CA THR A 105 -12.05 19.91 9.12
C THR A 105 -10.70 20.43 8.59
N PRO A 106 -9.58 19.71 8.81
CA PRO A 106 -8.29 20.14 8.28
C PRO A 106 -8.33 20.15 6.74
N PRO A 107 -7.80 21.19 6.07
CA PRO A 107 -7.66 21.16 4.62
C PRO A 107 -6.58 20.14 4.21
N ALA A 108 -6.66 19.58 3.00
CA ALA A 108 -5.67 18.62 2.51
C ALA A 108 -4.24 19.18 2.42
N THR A 109 -4.09 20.50 2.37
CA THR A 109 -2.80 21.21 2.43
C THR A 109 -2.11 21.08 3.79
N ASP A 110 -2.88 20.78 4.84
CA ASP A 110 -2.37 20.67 6.21
C ASP A 110 -2.18 19.22 6.62
N LEU A 111 -2.51 18.26 5.73
CA LEU A 111 -2.33 16.84 5.98
C LEU A 111 -0.99 16.35 5.46
N TYR A 112 -0.32 15.56 6.28
CA TYR A 112 1.00 15.00 5.98
C TYR A 112 1.06 13.50 6.25
N PHE A 113 1.73 12.78 5.35
CA PHE A 113 2.26 11.45 5.65
C PHE A 113 3.53 11.58 6.46
N TRP A 114 3.62 10.84 7.55
CA TRP A 114 4.89 10.62 8.24
C TRP A 114 5.51 9.33 7.75
N GLU A 115 6.82 9.33 7.60
CA GLU A 115 7.62 8.12 7.29
C GLU A 115 7.32 7.47 5.94
N THR A 116 6.62 8.17 5.03
CA THR A 116 6.27 7.64 3.71
C THR A 116 7.25 8.03 2.63
N SER A 117 7.51 7.11 1.69
CA SER A 117 8.51 7.26 0.64
C SER A 117 8.05 6.69 -0.70
N ILE A 118 7.77 7.58 -1.66
CA ILE A 118 7.33 7.20 -3.01
C ILE A 118 8.36 6.36 -3.76
N ASN A 119 9.66 6.51 -3.46
CA ASN A 119 10.71 5.74 -4.13
C ASN A 119 10.65 4.23 -3.89
N ALA A 120 9.91 3.75 -2.89
CA ALA A 120 9.74 2.32 -2.63
C ALA A 120 8.43 1.79 -3.23
N LEU A 121 7.50 2.69 -3.54
CA LEU A 121 6.16 2.37 -4.00
C LEU A 121 6.14 2.23 -5.52
N GLY A 122 5.20 1.43 -6.01
CA GLY A 122 4.90 1.35 -7.43
C GLY A 122 3.40 1.44 -7.65
N ILE A 123 3.00 1.61 -8.90
CA ILE A 123 1.59 1.71 -9.27
C ILE A 123 1.21 0.59 -10.23
N ARG A 124 -0.04 0.15 -10.20
CA ARG A 124 -0.56 -0.90 -11.07
C ARG A 124 -1.88 -0.47 -11.66
N ARG A 125 -2.11 -0.76 -12.95
CA ARG A 125 -3.45 -0.65 -13.54
C ARG A 125 -4.20 -1.95 -13.29
N MET A 126 -5.27 -1.88 -12.52
CA MET A 126 -6.16 -2.99 -12.22
C MET A 126 -6.97 -3.39 -13.46
N PRO A 127 -7.30 -4.68 -13.63
CA PRO A 127 -8.08 -5.14 -14.77
C PRO A 127 -9.46 -4.47 -14.78
N ASP A 128 -9.92 -4.09 -15.98
CA ASP A 128 -11.25 -3.53 -16.15
C ASP A 128 -12.31 -4.64 -16.15
N LEU A 129 -13.00 -4.75 -15.02
CA LEU A 129 -14.05 -5.75 -14.82
C LEU A 129 -15.33 -5.45 -15.62
N SER A 130 -15.47 -4.23 -16.17
CA SER A 130 -16.66 -3.83 -16.94
C SER A 130 -16.80 -4.55 -18.29
N SER A 131 -15.70 -5.11 -18.79
CA SER A 131 -15.65 -5.86 -20.05
C SER A 131 -16.12 -7.31 -19.93
N SER A 132 -16.32 -7.84 -18.72
CA SER A 132 -16.85 -9.18 -18.50
C SER A 132 -18.37 -9.18 -18.64
N SER A 133 -18.84 -9.57 -19.83
CA SER A 133 -20.26 -9.61 -20.23
C SER A 133 -21.20 -10.43 -19.33
N THR A 134 -20.67 -11.18 -18.36
CA THR A 134 -21.43 -12.08 -17.47
C THR A 134 -21.83 -11.48 -16.14
N VAL A 135 -21.29 -10.33 -15.74
CA VAL A 135 -21.69 -9.64 -14.50
C VAL A 135 -21.79 -8.13 -14.76
N ALA A 136 -22.73 -7.74 -15.61
CA ALA A 136 -23.22 -6.38 -15.70
C ALA A 136 -24.12 -6.08 -14.48
N SER A 137 -23.55 -6.16 -13.28
CA SER A 137 -24.14 -5.59 -12.08
C SER A 137 -23.28 -4.41 -11.68
N ARG A 138 -23.44 -3.30 -12.43
CA ARG A 138 -23.17 -1.98 -11.84
C ARG A 138 -24.01 -1.93 -10.58
N ASP A 139 -23.37 -1.69 -9.43
CA ASP A 139 -24.10 -1.32 -8.24
C ASP A 139 -24.94 -0.07 -8.58
N PRO A 140 -26.29 -0.17 -8.62
CA PRO A 140 -27.16 0.93 -9.03
C PRO A 140 -27.03 2.15 -8.13
N ALA A 141 -26.53 1.97 -6.90
CA ALA A 141 -26.35 3.05 -5.94
C ALA A 141 -25.04 3.82 -6.13
N THR A 142 -24.01 3.20 -6.73
CA THR A 142 -22.65 3.78 -6.73
C THR A 142 -22.02 3.96 -8.11
N ASN A 143 -22.56 3.34 -9.17
CA ASN A 143 -22.00 3.39 -10.54
C ASN A 143 -20.46 3.21 -10.52
N THR A 144 -19.98 2.30 -9.65
CA THR A 144 -18.60 2.33 -9.19
C THR A 144 -17.65 1.94 -10.31
N PRO A 145 -16.70 2.82 -10.67
CA PRO A 145 -15.72 2.52 -11.69
C PRO A 145 -14.81 1.37 -11.22
N SER A 146 -14.19 0.68 -12.17
CA SER A 146 -13.01 -0.14 -11.92
C SER A 146 -12.06 0.59 -10.95
N LEU A 147 -11.36 -0.15 -10.08
CA LEU A 147 -10.32 0.41 -9.20
C LEU A 147 -9.28 1.23 -9.98
N GLY A 148 -9.19 1.04 -11.29
CA GLY A 148 -8.39 1.86 -12.18
C GLY A 148 -6.92 1.71 -11.87
N TRP A 149 -6.26 2.82 -11.59
CA TRP A 149 -4.87 2.80 -11.11
C TRP A 149 -4.84 2.70 -9.59
N VAL A 150 -4.01 1.80 -9.09
CA VAL A 150 -3.76 1.65 -7.66
C VAL A 150 -2.29 1.86 -7.35
N LEU A 151 -2.02 2.51 -6.23
CA LEU A 151 -0.75 2.48 -5.55
C LEU A 151 -0.57 1.14 -4.84
N MET A 152 0.59 0.54 -5.01
CA MET A 152 1.01 -0.70 -4.37
C MET A 152 1.90 -0.34 -3.19
N GLN A 153 1.38 -0.51 -1.98
CA GLN A 153 2.23 -0.42 -0.80
C GLN A 153 3.18 -1.60 -0.72
N VAL A 154 4.37 -1.31 -0.22
CA VAL A 154 5.40 -2.32 -0.01
C VAL A 154 4.86 -3.43 0.91
N GLY A 155 5.13 -4.68 0.52
CA GLY A 155 4.79 -5.89 1.28
C GLY A 155 6.01 -6.78 1.47
N GLY A 156 5.80 -7.95 2.07
CA GLY A 156 6.85 -8.96 2.32
C GLY A 156 7.58 -9.46 1.05
N LEU A 157 8.57 -10.33 1.28
CA LEU A 157 9.53 -10.87 0.31
C LEU A 157 8.91 -11.29 -1.04
N ASP A 158 9.11 -10.49 -2.09
CA ASP A 158 8.96 -10.94 -3.49
C ASP A 158 10.18 -11.75 -3.94
N GLU A 159 11.33 -11.55 -3.28
CA GLU A 159 12.61 -12.21 -3.60
C GLU A 159 12.70 -13.67 -3.17
N MET A 160 11.73 -14.21 -2.41
CA MET A 160 11.75 -15.63 -2.03
C MET A 160 11.44 -16.60 -3.18
N GLY A 161 11.55 -16.18 -4.44
CA GLY A 161 11.85 -17.07 -5.57
C GLY A 161 10.74 -18.02 -6.01
N PHE A 162 9.58 -17.99 -5.37
CA PHE A 162 8.47 -18.88 -5.69
C PHE A 162 7.18 -18.05 -5.80
N ASN A 163 6.80 -17.63 -6.99
CA ASN A 163 5.47 -17.90 -7.53
C ASN A 163 5.23 -17.16 -8.85
N SER A 164 4.48 -17.81 -9.74
CA SER A 164 3.77 -17.20 -10.87
C SER A 164 2.76 -16.11 -10.47
N ASP A 165 2.70 -15.76 -9.19
CA ASP A 165 1.64 -14.99 -8.56
C ASP A 165 2.19 -13.70 -7.92
N ALA A 166 3.44 -13.34 -8.23
CA ALA A 166 3.99 -12.04 -7.89
C ALA A 166 3.16 -10.94 -8.58
N ILE A 167 2.78 -9.92 -7.82
CA ILE A 167 2.02 -8.79 -8.35
C ILE A 167 3.02 -7.72 -8.76
N HIS A 168 3.22 -7.56 -10.06
CA HIS A 168 4.10 -6.56 -10.63
C HIS A 168 3.45 -5.17 -10.65
N ASP A 169 4.29 -4.14 -10.58
CA ASP A 169 3.91 -2.73 -10.59
C ASP A 169 4.94 -1.90 -11.38
N TYR A 170 4.54 -0.69 -11.73
CA TYR A 170 5.37 0.31 -12.37
C TYR A 170 6.09 1.09 -11.30
N TRP A 171 7.43 1.01 -11.29
CA TRP A 171 8.26 1.72 -10.33
C TRP A 171 8.78 3.01 -10.93
N VAL A 172 8.56 4.12 -10.20
CA VAL A 172 8.95 5.47 -10.63
C VAL A 172 10.45 5.65 -10.90
N GLY A 173 11.32 4.81 -10.31
CA GLY A 173 12.75 4.87 -10.62
C GLY A 173 13.09 4.47 -12.07
N SER A 174 12.20 3.72 -12.75
CA SER A 174 12.35 3.41 -14.18
C SER A 174 12.28 4.65 -15.08
N ASP A 175 11.73 5.77 -14.58
CA ASP A 175 11.67 7.06 -15.29
C ASP A 175 12.98 7.86 -15.18
N GLY A 176 13.97 7.38 -14.41
CA GLY A 176 15.25 8.07 -14.20
C GLY A 176 15.21 9.18 -13.15
N TYR A 177 14.08 9.39 -12.45
CA TYR A 177 13.93 10.40 -11.39
C TYR A 177 14.87 10.21 -10.19
N PHE A 178 15.58 9.10 -10.07
CA PHE A 178 16.56 8.87 -9.00
C PHE A 178 17.96 8.58 -9.55
N GLY A 179 18.19 8.90 -10.83
CA GLY A 179 19.37 8.53 -11.60
C GLY A 179 19.20 7.22 -12.39
N LEU A 180 19.88 7.11 -13.53
CA LEU A 180 19.77 5.97 -14.46
C LEU A 180 20.15 4.61 -13.84
N ASN A 181 20.98 4.64 -12.80
CA ASN A 181 21.45 3.44 -12.09
C ASN A 181 20.71 3.22 -10.77
N ALA A 182 19.62 3.95 -10.53
CA ALA A 182 18.82 3.78 -9.32
C ALA A 182 18.27 2.36 -9.24
N ARG A 183 18.48 1.72 -8.09
CA ARG A 183 17.86 0.44 -7.78
C ARG A 183 16.61 0.67 -6.95
N ARG A 184 15.61 -0.18 -7.18
CA ARG A 184 14.42 -0.18 -6.33
C ARG A 184 14.84 -0.41 -4.88
N PRO A 185 14.41 0.44 -3.94
CA PRO A 185 14.73 0.22 -2.54
C PRO A 185 14.21 -1.13 -2.07
N GLU A 186 15.01 -1.81 -1.25
CA GLU A 186 14.65 -3.08 -0.64
C GLU A 186 13.35 -2.97 0.16
N THR A 187 12.38 -3.83 -0.14
CA THR A 187 11.02 -3.77 0.40
C THR A 187 10.91 -4.16 1.88
N LEU A 188 11.94 -4.79 2.44
CA LEU A 188 11.94 -5.31 3.80
C LEU A 188 12.40 -4.31 4.85
N LYS A 189 12.89 -3.15 4.42
CA LYS A 189 13.43 -2.16 5.34
C LYS A 189 12.32 -1.66 6.27
N GLY A 190 12.54 -1.81 7.57
CA GLY A 190 11.61 -1.40 8.61
C GLY A 190 11.15 0.05 8.48
N ARG A 191 11.92 0.95 7.86
CA ARG A 191 11.49 2.32 7.59
C ARG A 191 10.22 2.45 6.73
N TYR A 192 9.79 1.39 6.04
CA TYR A 192 8.53 1.35 5.28
C TYR A 192 7.38 0.71 6.07
N SER A 193 7.62 0.25 7.31
CA SER A 193 6.57 -0.19 8.24
C SER A 193 5.54 0.89 8.46
N ASN A 194 6.00 2.13 8.54
CA ASN A 194 5.19 3.25 8.98
C ASN A 194 4.33 3.87 7.86
N ASN A 195 4.43 3.32 6.64
CA ASN A 195 3.52 3.64 5.53
C ASN A 195 2.12 3.05 5.73
N GLN A 196 1.81 2.49 6.90
CA GLN A 196 0.71 1.56 7.08
C GLN A 196 -0.28 2.14 8.09
N GLY A 197 -1.46 2.51 7.60
CA GLY A 197 -2.60 2.92 8.43
C GLY A 197 -3.49 1.75 8.87
N GLY A 198 -3.01 0.51 8.72
CA GLY A 198 -3.77 -0.71 8.98
C GLY A 198 -4.30 -1.40 7.71
N TRP A 199 -5.28 -2.28 7.91
CA TRP A 199 -5.92 -3.10 6.89
C TRP A 199 -7.36 -3.46 7.33
N MET A 200 -8.18 -3.91 6.40
CA MET A 200 -9.54 -4.42 6.69
C MET A 200 -9.69 -5.84 6.17
N ALA A 201 -10.31 -6.70 6.98
CA ALA A 201 -10.59 -8.08 6.61
C ALA A 201 -11.79 -8.63 7.35
N THR A 202 -12.53 -9.52 6.69
CA THR A 202 -13.50 -10.40 7.35
C THR A 202 -12.78 -11.49 8.14
N LYS A 203 -13.48 -12.09 9.11
CA LYS A 203 -12.99 -13.27 9.84
C LYS A 203 -12.52 -14.39 8.90
N ARG A 204 -13.26 -14.62 7.80
CA ARG A 204 -12.91 -15.65 6.80
C ARG A 204 -11.59 -15.32 6.10
N GLN A 205 -11.43 -14.07 5.65
CA GLN A 205 -10.17 -13.63 5.01
C GLN A 205 -8.99 -13.79 5.95
N LEU A 206 -9.13 -13.46 7.24
CA LEU A 206 -8.07 -13.66 8.22
C LEU A 206 -7.64 -15.12 8.36
N VAL A 207 -8.60 -16.03 8.44
CA VAL A 207 -8.31 -17.46 8.50
C VAL A 207 -7.66 -17.92 7.20
N GLU A 208 -8.15 -17.48 6.04
CA GLU A 208 -7.56 -17.82 4.73
C GLU A 208 -6.14 -17.27 4.58
N TRP A 209 -5.88 -16.03 5.01
CA TRP A 209 -4.53 -15.47 5.00
C TRP A 209 -3.61 -16.24 5.93
N HIS A 210 -4.06 -16.48 7.17
CA HIS A 210 -3.29 -17.21 8.16
C HIS A 210 -2.92 -18.63 7.72
N THR A 211 -3.85 -19.33 7.06
CA THR A 211 -3.68 -20.76 6.74
C THR A 211 -3.15 -21.02 5.34
N LYS A 212 -3.35 -20.10 4.37
CA LYS A 212 -3.05 -20.34 2.95
C LYS A 212 -2.07 -19.33 2.35
N GLN A 213 -2.23 -18.05 2.65
CA GLN A 213 -1.45 -17.00 1.96
C GLN A 213 -0.14 -16.67 2.67
N CYS A 214 -0.14 -16.69 4.01
CA CYS A 214 0.97 -16.27 4.84
C CYS A 214 1.74 -17.50 5.35
N GLN A 215 2.94 -17.74 4.81
CA GLN A 215 3.75 -18.92 5.16
C GLN A 215 4.03 -19.05 6.67
N ARG A 216 4.09 -17.94 7.39
CA ARG A 216 4.32 -17.88 8.85
C ARG A 216 3.06 -17.58 9.66
N GLY A 217 1.90 -17.61 9.03
CA GLY A 217 0.65 -17.13 9.61
C GLY A 217 0.49 -15.61 9.48
N PHE A 218 -0.76 -15.16 9.59
CA PHE A 218 -1.15 -13.74 9.59
C PHE A 218 -1.48 -13.21 10.99
N LEU A 219 -1.86 -14.13 11.88
CA LEU A 219 -2.26 -13.80 13.24
C LEU A 219 -1.01 -13.94 14.10
N PRO A 220 -0.90 -13.17 15.20
CA PRO A 220 0.30 -13.26 16.02
C PRO A 220 0.43 -14.70 16.55
N PRO A 221 1.66 -15.21 16.71
CA PRO A 221 1.90 -16.37 17.54
C PRO A 221 1.47 -16.02 18.96
N TYR A 222 0.18 -16.19 19.27
CA TYR A 222 -0.27 -16.18 20.65
C TYR A 222 0.48 -17.31 21.37
N PRO A 223 0.99 -17.07 22.58
CA PRO A 223 1.50 -18.16 23.39
C PRO A 223 0.34 -19.13 23.58
N TYR A 224 0.47 -20.32 22.99
CA TYR A 224 -0.37 -21.44 23.38
C TYR A 224 0.14 -21.85 24.75
N ASP A 225 -0.31 -21.15 25.80
CA ASP A 225 -0.11 -21.60 27.16
C ASP A 225 -0.81 -22.96 27.29
N ASN A 226 -0.01 -24.03 27.23
CA ASN A 226 -0.35 -25.38 27.66
C ASN A 226 -1.75 -25.88 27.23
N ILE A 227 -1.95 -26.15 25.92
CA ILE A 227 -2.95 -27.14 25.50
C ILE A 227 -2.39 -28.55 25.77
N ASP A 228 -2.09 -28.85 27.03
CA ASP A 228 -1.75 -30.19 27.50
C ASP A 228 -2.97 -30.91 28.11
N LYS A 229 -4.20 -30.45 27.84
CA LYS A 229 -5.42 -31.11 28.34
C LYS A 229 -6.51 -31.42 27.30
N GLY A 230 -6.28 -31.25 25.99
CA GLY A 230 -7.39 -31.35 25.02
C GLY A 230 -7.12 -31.66 23.55
N GLY A 231 -5.91 -32.04 23.12
CA GLY A 231 -5.73 -32.78 21.86
C GLY A 231 -5.73 -32.02 20.52
N ILE A 232 -5.49 -30.70 20.49
CA ILE A 232 -5.17 -30.02 19.22
C ILE A 232 -3.67 -30.19 18.95
N LYS A 233 -3.32 -31.02 17.95
CA LYS A 233 -1.94 -31.29 17.53
C LYS A 233 -1.22 -29.98 17.16
N GLN A 234 -0.06 -29.76 17.78
CA GLN A 234 0.90 -28.70 17.45
C GLN A 234 1.19 -28.67 15.95
N MET A 235 1.30 -27.48 15.35
CA MET A 235 2.04 -27.36 14.08
C MET A 235 3.50 -27.74 14.34
N PRO A 236 4.13 -28.61 13.54
CA PRO A 236 5.52 -29.01 13.74
C PRO A 236 6.40 -27.76 13.77
N ARG A 237 7.16 -27.58 14.86
CA ARG A 237 8.24 -26.60 14.88
C ARG A 237 9.19 -26.91 13.71
N PRO A 238 9.55 -25.93 12.86
CA PRO A 238 10.55 -26.17 11.83
C PRO A 238 11.85 -26.65 12.49
N PRO A 239 12.55 -27.64 11.91
CA PRO A 239 13.73 -28.25 12.53
C PRO A 239 14.81 -27.22 12.83
N SER A 240 15.26 -27.29 14.07
CA SER A 240 16.08 -26.32 14.79
C SER A 240 17.55 -26.33 14.34
N ASN A 241 17.96 -25.24 13.69
CA ASN A 241 19.32 -24.67 13.77
C ASN A 241 19.31 -23.13 13.67
N ARG A 242 18.13 -22.51 13.77
CA ARG A 242 17.98 -21.06 13.91
C ARG A 242 17.40 -20.81 15.30
N SER A 243 17.99 -19.86 16.03
CA SER A 243 17.59 -19.44 17.37
C SER A 243 16.07 -19.45 17.56
N PRO A 244 15.57 -19.83 18.77
CA PRO A 244 14.14 -19.87 19.04
C PRO A 244 13.52 -18.55 18.63
N MET A 245 12.69 -18.58 17.59
CA MET A 245 11.88 -17.43 17.20
C MET A 245 11.08 -17.08 18.45
N HIS A 246 11.26 -15.84 18.90
CA HIS A 246 10.83 -15.29 20.19
C HIS A 246 9.45 -15.81 20.63
N GLY A 247 9.36 -16.09 21.92
CA GLY A 247 8.16 -16.58 22.59
C GLY A 247 6.92 -15.80 22.16
N GLY A 248 5.80 -16.51 22.03
CA GLY A 248 4.54 -15.88 21.65
C GLY A 248 4.25 -14.66 22.52
N PHE A 249 3.57 -13.66 21.96
CA PHE A 249 3.28 -12.39 22.63
C PHE A 249 2.67 -12.63 24.03
N GLN A 250 3.49 -12.54 25.09
CA GLN A 250 3.14 -12.95 26.45
C GLN A 250 2.25 -11.94 27.19
N TYR A 251 1.90 -10.83 26.54
CA TYR A 251 1.23 -9.70 27.14
C TYR A 251 -0.11 -9.41 26.46
N ASP A 252 -0.99 -8.76 27.20
CA ASP A 252 -2.37 -8.39 26.89
C ASP A 252 -2.49 -7.37 25.76
N GLY A 253 -1.91 -7.61 24.58
CA GLY A 253 -2.06 -6.75 23.40
C GLY A 253 -1.46 -5.33 23.52
N LEU A 254 -1.10 -4.88 24.72
CA LEU A 254 -0.56 -3.55 25.03
C LEU A 254 0.97 -3.52 25.09
N GLY A 255 1.63 -4.68 25.07
CA GLY A 255 3.08 -4.76 24.92
C GLY A 255 3.52 -4.11 23.61
N PHE A 256 4.65 -3.40 23.61
CA PHE A 256 5.18 -2.67 22.44
C PHE A 256 5.17 -3.54 21.17
N GLU A 257 5.58 -4.80 21.29
CA GLU A 257 5.60 -5.74 20.17
C GLU A 257 4.19 -6.03 19.62
N SER A 258 3.17 -6.12 20.49
CA SER A 258 1.78 -6.34 20.07
C SER A 258 1.18 -5.11 19.41
N VAL A 259 1.47 -3.91 19.93
CA VAL A 259 1.06 -2.64 19.33
C VAL A 259 1.67 -2.53 17.94
N GLU A 260 2.98 -2.70 17.80
CA GLU A 260 3.64 -2.66 16.49
C GLU A 260 3.17 -3.78 15.55
N TYR A 261 2.81 -4.95 16.08
CA TYR A 261 2.23 -6.01 15.28
C TYR A 261 0.87 -5.61 14.68
N TRP A 262 -0.04 -5.06 15.48
CA TRP A 262 -1.39 -4.73 15.03
C TRP A 262 -1.49 -3.38 14.34
N SER A 263 -0.97 -2.32 14.96
CA SER A 263 -1.01 -0.96 14.43
C SER A 263 0.15 -0.67 13.47
N GLY A 264 1.34 -1.19 13.78
CA GLY A 264 2.53 -1.00 12.94
C GLY A 264 2.53 -1.89 11.70
N GLY A 265 1.76 -2.98 11.71
CA GLY A 265 1.56 -3.86 10.56
C GLY A 265 2.63 -4.93 10.37
N GLN A 266 3.37 -5.34 11.42
CA GLN A 266 4.49 -6.31 11.29
C GLN A 266 4.10 -7.64 10.64
N GLN A 267 2.82 -8.03 10.70
CA GLN A 267 2.28 -9.20 10.00
C GLN A 267 2.21 -9.04 8.48
N LEU A 268 2.48 -7.84 7.93
CA LEU A 268 2.38 -7.52 6.50
C LEU A 268 3.72 -7.13 5.85
N PHE A 269 4.76 -6.87 6.63
CA PHE A 269 6.06 -6.43 6.08
C PHE A 269 7.26 -7.09 6.76
N GLY A 270 8.42 -6.92 6.14
CA GLY A 270 9.69 -7.44 6.65
C GLY A 270 9.89 -8.95 6.39
N PRO A 271 10.98 -9.52 6.92
CA PRO A 271 11.38 -10.91 6.63
C PRO A 271 10.38 -11.98 7.09
N ILE A 272 9.48 -11.61 8.00
CA ILE A 272 8.49 -12.49 8.60
C ILE A 272 7.05 -12.15 8.19
N GLY A 273 6.86 -11.01 7.51
CA GLY A 273 5.54 -10.52 7.15
C GLY A 273 4.91 -11.31 6.02
N CYS A 274 3.58 -11.28 5.99
CA CYS A 274 2.79 -11.86 4.93
C CYS A 274 2.96 -11.06 3.64
N ASN A 275 3.21 -11.75 2.53
CA ASN A 275 3.36 -11.12 1.22
C ASN A 275 1.98 -10.85 0.57
N LEU A 276 1.11 -10.16 1.32
CA LEU A 276 -0.08 -9.49 0.82
C LEU A 276 0.33 -8.10 0.32
N LYS A 277 -0.21 -7.70 -0.82
CA LYS A 277 -0.05 -6.35 -1.35
C LYS A 277 -1.25 -5.52 -0.98
N ARG A 278 -0.99 -4.43 -0.27
CA ARG A 278 -2.01 -3.43 0.00
C ARG A 278 -2.13 -2.49 -1.19
N ILE A 279 -3.36 -2.26 -1.62
CA ILE A 279 -3.67 -1.42 -2.78
C ILE A 279 -4.48 -0.20 -2.35
N ILE A 280 -4.13 0.96 -2.91
CA ILE A 280 -4.81 2.24 -2.67
C ILE A 280 -5.19 2.84 -4.02
N PRO A 281 -6.49 2.97 -4.34
CA PRO A 281 -6.93 3.60 -5.59
C PRO A 281 -6.41 5.03 -5.71
N LEU A 282 -5.96 5.40 -6.91
CA LEU A 282 -5.47 6.74 -7.21
C LEU A 282 -6.59 7.72 -7.55
N ASP A 283 -7.79 7.24 -7.85
CA ASP A 283 -8.97 8.08 -8.05
C ASP A 283 -9.16 9.02 -6.85
N PRO A 284 -9.34 10.35 -7.04
CA PRO A 284 -9.36 11.31 -5.94
C PRO A 284 -10.43 11.01 -4.89
N HIS A 285 -11.63 10.59 -5.32
CA HIS A 285 -12.74 10.31 -4.42
C HIS A 285 -12.53 9.03 -3.62
N GLN A 286 -11.79 8.07 -4.17
CA GLN A 286 -11.43 6.85 -3.47
C GLN A 286 -10.18 7.02 -2.62
N PHE A 287 -9.13 7.68 -3.12
CA PHE A 287 -7.85 7.87 -2.43
C PHE A 287 -8.03 8.48 -1.04
N ALA A 288 -8.87 9.52 -0.93
CA ALA A 288 -9.14 10.18 0.35
C ALA A 288 -9.77 9.24 1.41
N ARG A 289 -10.54 8.23 0.98
CA ARG A 289 -11.14 7.22 1.88
C ARG A 289 -10.14 6.19 2.40
N HIS A 290 -8.94 6.15 1.82
CA HIS A 290 -7.84 5.31 2.29
C HIS A 290 -6.89 6.05 3.25
N LEU A 291 -7.21 7.30 3.62
CA LEU A 291 -6.47 8.05 4.62
C LEU A 291 -7.12 7.84 5.99
N LEU A 292 -6.30 7.61 7.01
CA LEU A 292 -6.70 7.46 8.39
C LEU A 292 -6.03 8.54 9.24
N TYR A 293 -6.84 9.42 9.80
CA TYR A 293 -6.34 10.49 10.66
C TYR A 293 -5.80 9.94 11.98
N HIS A 294 -4.58 10.35 12.32
CA HIS A 294 -3.90 10.02 13.56
C HIS A 294 -3.68 11.29 14.37
N SER A 295 -4.36 11.38 15.52
CA SER A 295 -4.39 12.57 16.37
C SER A 295 -3.19 12.70 17.31
N SER A 296 -2.40 11.64 17.48
CA SER A 296 -1.21 11.65 18.33
C SER A 296 -0.09 12.41 17.59
N ASN A 297 -0.18 13.74 17.57
CA ASN A 297 0.79 14.67 16.98
C ASN A 297 2.14 14.70 17.73
N ASN A 298 2.52 13.61 18.41
CA ASN A 298 3.71 13.49 19.23
C ASN A 298 5.00 13.72 18.39
N LYS A 299 4.99 13.27 17.13
CA LYS A 299 6.13 13.41 16.22
C LYS A 299 6.42 14.86 15.84
N GLN A 300 5.40 15.72 15.89
CA GLN A 300 5.52 17.14 15.61
C GLN A 300 6.03 17.94 16.81
N ARG A 301 6.05 17.37 18.02
CA ARG A 301 6.47 18.05 19.25
C ARG A 301 7.91 17.74 19.64
N HIS A 302 8.40 16.54 19.31
CA HIS A 302 9.76 16.12 19.66
C HIS A 302 10.79 16.51 18.59
N GLY A 303 11.64 17.50 18.88
CA GLY A 303 12.72 17.94 17.98
C GLY A 303 13.69 16.83 17.54
N THR A 304 13.86 15.78 18.35
CA THR A 304 14.70 14.61 18.02
C THR A 304 14.06 13.64 17.02
N VAL A 305 12.74 13.72 16.88
CA VAL A 305 11.91 12.85 16.03
C VAL A 305 11.62 13.58 14.71
N GLN A 306 11.41 14.90 14.78
CA GLN A 306 11.14 15.77 13.64
C GLN A 306 12.11 15.50 12.46
N HIS A 307 13.42 15.69 12.63
CA HIS A 307 14.37 15.64 11.52
C HIS A 307 14.55 14.26 10.84
N ARG A 308 13.99 13.18 11.40
CA ARG A 308 14.26 11.81 10.95
C ARG A 308 13.26 11.26 9.94
N PHE A 309 12.16 11.96 9.71
CA PHE A 309 11.05 11.42 8.93
C PHE A 309 10.76 12.24 7.69
N CYS A 310 10.56 11.52 6.59
CA CYS A 310 10.08 12.11 5.35
C CYS A 310 8.61 12.49 5.56
N SER A 311 8.34 13.78 5.72
CA SER A 311 6.99 14.32 5.70
C SER A 311 6.62 14.69 4.26
N HIS A 312 5.46 14.23 3.81
CA HIS A 312 4.92 14.60 2.50
C HIS A 312 3.54 15.18 2.68
N ASN A 313 3.33 16.39 2.16
CA ASN A 313 1.98 16.89 2.02
C ASN A 313 1.21 15.90 1.11
N ILE A 314 0.00 15.53 1.53
CA ILE A 314 -0.75 14.47 0.84
C ILE A 314 -1.16 14.89 -0.56
N GLN A 315 -1.59 16.14 -0.73
CA GLN A 315 -2.00 16.69 -2.03
C GLN A 315 -0.83 16.62 -3.02
N GLU A 316 0.37 17.03 -2.58
CA GLU A 316 1.58 16.95 -3.41
C GLU A 316 1.97 15.51 -3.72
N PHE A 317 1.99 14.62 -2.71
CA PHE A 317 2.31 13.21 -2.91
C PHE A 317 1.37 12.55 -3.92
N TRP A 318 0.07 12.81 -3.80
CA TRP A 318 -0.92 12.33 -4.75
C TRP A 318 -0.71 12.91 -6.16
N GLY A 319 -0.35 14.18 -6.27
CA GLY A 319 0.07 14.77 -7.54
C GLY A 319 1.32 14.13 -8.14
N GLN A 320 2.30 13.74 -7.33
CA GLN A 320 3.45 12.97 -7.79
C GLN A 320 3.03 11.59 -8.29
N LEU A 321 2.11 10.90 -7.60
CA LEU A 321 1.56 9.63 -8.07
C LEU A 321 0.85 9.76 -9.43
N ASN A 322 0.20 10.89 -9.70
CA ASN A 322 -0.39 11.17 -11.01
C ASN A 322 0.67 11.25 -12.12
N THR A 323 1.80 11.91 -11.84
CA THR A 323 2.94 11.97 -12.75
C THR A 323 3.44 10.56 -13.08
N VAL A 324 3.62 9.72 -12.05
CA VAL A 324 4.03 8.31 -12.23
C VAL A 324 2.99 7.54 -13.06
N ARG A 325 1.70 7.76 -12.81
CA ARG A 325 0.59 7.17 -13.59
C ARG A 325 0.68 7.52 -15.07
N ARG A 326 0.85 8.80 -15.40
CA ARG A 326 0.97 9.24 -16.80
C ARG A 326 2.19 8.65 -17.50
N ASN A 327 3.31 8.51 -16.80
CA ASN A 327 4.49 7.85 -17.36
C ASN A 327 4.22 6.37 -17.63
N ALA A 328 3.60 5.65 -16.68
CA ALA A 328 3.19 4.27 -16.87
C ALA A 328 2.22 4.10 -18.05
N GLU A 329 1.28 5.03 -18.24
CA GLU A 329 0.36 5.03 -19.40
C GLU A 329 1.09 5.18 -20.73
N LYS A 330 2.09 6.07 -20.82
CA LYS A 330 2.92 6.21 -22.02
C LYS A 330 3.65 4.91 -22.34
N VAL A 331 4.17 4.22 -21.33
CA VAL A 331 4.83 2.92 -21.51
C VAL A 331 3.85 1.87 -22.05
N ILE A 332 2.61 1.82 -21.53
CA ILE A 332 1.56 0.94 -22.08
C ILE A 332 1.30 1.27 -23.55
N GLN A 333 1.07 2.54 -23.88
CA GLN A 333 0.76 2.97 -25.25
C GLN A 333 1.88 2.66 -26.24
N ASN A 334 3.15 2.81 -25.82
CA ASN A 334 4.29 2.48 -26.66
C ASN A 334 4.40 0.98 -26.90
N ASN A 335 4.15 0.16 -25.87
CA ASN A 335 4.13 -1.30 -25.98
C ASN A 335 2.98 -1.85 -26.82
N GLU A 336 1.88 -1.10 -26.98
CA GLU A 336 0.75 -1.48 -27.84
C GLU A 336 0.97 -1.10 -29.32
N LYS A 337 1.88 -0.15 -29.60
CA LYS A 337 2.21 0.31 -30.96
C LYS A 337 3.33 -0.50 -31.62
N GLY A 338 4.23 -1.10 -30.82
CA GLY A 338 5.34 -1.93 -31.28
C GLY A 338 5.02 -3.40 -31.25
#